data_AF-Q0AUN3-F1
#
_entry.id   AF-Q0AUN3-F1
#
_cell.length_a   1.000
_cell.length_b   1.000
_cell.length_c   1.000
_cell.angle_alpha   90.00
_cell.angle_beta   90.00
_cell.angle_gamma   90.00
#
_symmetry.space_group_name_H-M   'P 1'
#
loop_
_entity.id
_entity.type
_entity.pdbx_description
1 polymer ?
#
loop_
_entity_poly.entity_id
_entity_poly.type
_entity_poly.pdbx_seq_one_letter_code
_entity_poly.pdbx_strand_id
1 'polypeptide(L)'
;MLEISVSFRSSLAAGGRYDRIIGEFINNGRDYPAAGISFGLDAIFQVLKQNGRVAEYRPLDFFIIPLGTLKESLKLAQELRRKSLRVEVDISGVSVKNSTPINH
;
A
#
# COMPACT_ATOMS: atom_id res chain seq x y z
N MET A 1 2.06 34.11 -6.01
CA MET A 1 3.24 33.39 -6.54
C MET A 1 3.63 32.38 -5.48
N LEU A 2 3.34 31.10 -5.71
CA LEU A 2 3.73 30.01 -4.80
C LEU A 2 5.07 29.49 -5.31
N GLU A 3 6.17 29.83 -4.64
CA GLU A 3 7.43 29.13 -4.82
C GLU A 3 7.38 27.84 -4.01
N ILE A 4 7.44 26.71 -4.71
CA ILE A 4 7.71 25.40 -4.11
C ILE A 4 9.13 25.03 -4.53
N SER A 5 10.12 25.45 -3.74
CA SER A 5 11.51 25.02 -3.91
C SER A 5 11.73 23.71 -3.15
N VAL A 6 11.45 22.57 -3.78
CA VAL A 6 11.86 21.26 -3.24
C VAL A 6 13.32 21.04 -3.61
N SER A 7 14.24 21.45 -2.73
CA SER A 7 15.65 21.11 -2.84
C SER A 7 15.87 19.72 -2.25
N PHE A 8 15.87 18.69 -3.10
CA PHE A 8 16.13 17.31 -2.68
C PHE A 8 17.57 16.94 -3.02
N ARG A 9 18.37 16.57 -2.00
CA ARG A 9 19.80 16.24 -2.15
C ARG A 9 20.11 14.75 -2.29
N SER A 10 19.11 13.87 -2.26
CA SER A 10 19.28 12.41 -2.38
C SER A 10 18.59 11.83 -3.62
N SER A 11 18.95 10.62 -4.03
CA SER A 11 18.27 9.93 -5.15
C SER A 11 16.97 9.28 -4.67
N LEU A 12 15.87 9.48 -5.41
CA LEU A 12 14.57 8.81 -5.17
C LEU A 12 14.46 7.46 -5.88
N ALA A 13 15.15 7.34 -7.02
CA ALA A 13 15.21 6.14 -7.82
C ALA A 13 16.61 6.01 -8.42
N ALA A 14 17.02 4.77 -8.69
CA ALA A 14 18.21 4.44 -9.44
C ALA A 14 17.88 3.31 -10.43
N GLY A 15 18.73 3.09 -11.41
CA GLY A 15 18.54 2.00 -12.37
C GLY A 15 19.67 1.92 -13.36
N GLY A 16 19.62 0.90 -14.21
CA GLY A 16 20.65 0.68 -15.21
C GLY A 16 20.50 -0.66 -15.92
N ARG A 17 21.42 -0.89 -16.85
CA ARG A 17 21.61 -2.20 -17.46
C ARG A 17 22.55 -3.03 -16.61
N TYR A 18 22.27 -4.33 -16.57
CA TYR A 18 22.94 -5.31 -15.73
C TYR A 18 23.33 -6.55 -16.53
N ASP A 19 23.66 -6.34 -17.81
CA ASP A 19 23.80 -7.40 -18.81
C ASP A 19 24.80 -8.50 -18.41
N ARG A 20 25.77 -8.16 -17.56
CA ARG A 20 26.83 -9.07 -17.13
C ARG A 20 26.54 -9.78 -15.80
N ILE A 21 25.61 -9.26 -14.98
CA ILE A 21 25.38 -9.75 -13.62
C ILE A 21 24.96 -11.22 -13.63
N ILE A 22 24.05 -11.59 -14.54
CA ILE A 22 23.55 -12.97 -14.62
C ILE A 22 24.67 -13.92 -15.05
N GLY A 23 25.47 -13.54 -16.06
CA GLY A 23 26.58 -14.35 -16.58
C GLY A 23 27.71 -14.54 -15.57
N GLU A 24 28.00 -13.50 -14.78
CA GLU A 24 28.94 -13.55 -13.65
C GLU A 24 28.40 -14.41 -12.51
N PHE A 25 27.09 -14.32 -12.21
CA PHE A 25 26.45 -15.11 -11.16
C PHE A 25 26.43 -16.62 -11.46
N ILE A 26 26.15 -17.01 -12.71
CA ILE A 26 26.14 -18.43 -13.14
C ILE A 26 27.47 -18.89 -13.74
N ASN A 27 28.51 -18.05 -13.66
CA ASN A 27 29.89 -18.30 -14.09
C ASN A 27 30.03 -18.90 -15.50
N ASN A 28 29.30 -18.37 -16.48
CA ASN A 28 29.37 -18.83 -17.87
C ASN A 28 29.86 -17.76 -18.86
N GLY A 29 30.19 -16.57 -18.36
CA GLY A 29 30.80 -15.48 -19.14
C GLY A 29 29.95 -14.95 -20.30
N ARG A 30 28.66 -15.34 -20.38
CA ARG A 30 27.74 -14.84 -21.41
C ARG A 30 27.05 -13.58 -20.92
N ASP A 31 26.84 -12.65 -21.83
CA ASP A 31 26.00 -11.50 -21.59
C ASP A 31 24.53 -11.89 -21.69
N TYR A 32 23.76 -11.48 -20.70
CA TYR A 32 22.32 -11.65 -20.60
C TYR A 32 21.67 -10.28 -20.47
N PRO A 33 21.07 -9.73 -21.55
CA PRO A 33 20.46 -8.42 -21.52
C PRO A 33 19.49 -8.26 -20.35
N ALA A 34 19.77 -7.32 -19.45
CA ALA A 34 19.00 -7.11 -18.24
C ALA A 34 18.94 -5.61 -17.93
N ALA A 35 17.78 -5.13 -17.53
CA ALA A 35 17.59 -3.76 -17.05
C ALA A 35 16.77 -3.80 -15.77
N GLY A 36 17.12 -2.93 -14.83
CA GLY A 36 16.44 -2.85 -13.55
C GLY A 36 16.36 -1.42 -13.07
N ILE A 37 15.34 -1.16 -12.25
CA ILE A 37 15.16 0.10 -11.53
C ILE A 37 14.88 -0.22 -10.06
N SER A 38 15.27 0.69 -9.19
CA SER A 38 15.02 0.63 -7.75
C SER A 38 14.50 1.99 -7.28
N PHE A 39 13.68 1.95 -6.24
CA PHE A 39 13.08 3.13 -5.63
C PHE A 39 13.37 3.15 -4.13
N GLY A 40 13.82 4.31 -3.62
CA GLY A 40 14.00 4.53 -2.19
C GLY A 40 12.65 4.84 -1.54
N LEU A 41 11.93 3.81 -1.08
CA LEU A 41 10.58 3.99 -0.50
C LEU A 41 10.58 4.93 0.71
N ASP A 42 11.60 4.88 1.56
CA ASP A 42 11.71 5.78 2.72
C ASP A 42 11.82 7.25 2.29
N ALA A 43 12.63 7.51 1.27
CA ALA A 43 12.82 8.83 0.69
C ALA A 43 11.52 9.34 0.04
N ILE A 44 10.85 8.48 -0.73
CA ILE A 44 9.55 8.77 -1.33
C ILE A 44 8.51 9.06 -0.24
N PHE A 45 8.45 8.23 0.81
CA PHE A 45 7.52 8.39 1.92
C PHE A 45 7.76 9.71 2.67
N GLN A 46 9.02 10.07 2.94
CA GLN A 46 9.36 11.35 3.55
C GLN A 46 8.90 12.54 2.70
N VAL A 47 9.12 12.48 1.38
CA VAL A 47 8.66 13.52 0.45
C VAL A 47 7.14 13.60 0.45
N LEU A 48 6.43 12.47 0.39
CA LEU A 48 4.97 12.45 0.46
C LEU A 48 4.47 13.04 1.77
N LYS A 49 5.12 12.73 2.90
CA LYS A 49 4.76 13.25 4.23
C LYS A 49 4.97 14.76 4.31
N GLN A 50 6.12 15.27 3.87
CA GLN A 50 6.43 16.70 3.86
C GLN A 50 5.47 17.50 2.99
N ASN A 51 5.00 16.93 1.88
CA ASN A 51 4.03 17.57 0.99
C ASN A 51 2.57 17.41 1.46
N GLY A 52 2.31 16.83 2.64
CA GLY A 52 0.95 16.59 3.12
C GLY A 52 0.15 15.60 2.25
N ARG A 53 0.84 14.74 1.50
CA ARG A 53 0.27 13.77 0.56
C ARG A 53 0.15 12.36 1.13
N VAL A 54 0.52 12.16 2.39
CA VAL A 54 0.22 10.92 3.11
C VAL A 54 -1.22 11.02 3.61
N ALA A 55 -2.04 10.04 3.26
CA ALA A 55 -3.40 9.98 3.74
C ALA A 55 -3.40 9.93 5.27
N GLU A 56 -4.17 10.82 5.89
CA GLU A 56 -4.40 10.75 7.32
C GLU A 56 -5.18 9.47 7.66
N TYR A 57 -4.88 8.91 8.83
CA TYR A 57 -5.67 7.82 9.37
C TYR A 57 -7.13 8.27 9.48
N ARG A 58 -8.01 7.40 9.02
CA ARG A 58 -9.41 7.70 8.80
C ARG A 58 -10.20 6.56 9.44
N PRO A 59 -10.82 6.75 10.61
CA PRO A 59 -11.51 5.68 11.33
C PRO A 59 -12.65 5.09 10.51
N LEU A 60 -13.01 3.83 10.75
CA LEU A 60 -14.15 3.22 10.09
C LEU A 60 -15.46 3.96 10.43
N ASP A 61 -16.35 4.08 9.44
CA ASP A 61 -17.70 4.59 9.67
C ASP A 61 -18.60 3.46 10.21
N PHE A 62 -18.38 2.23 9.73
CA PHE A 62 -19.10 1.05 10.20
C PHE A 62 -18.20 -0.18 10.27
N PHE A 63 -18.44 -1.01 11.28
CA PHE A 63 -17.87 -2.34 11.41
C PHE A 63 -19.02 -3.35 11.52
N ILE A 64 -19.09 -4.29 10.59
CA ILE A 64 -20.22 -5.24 10.49
C ILE A 64 -19.77 -6.60 11.01
N ILE A 65 -20.49 -7.12 12.00
CA ILE A 65 -20.30 -8.48 12.52
C ILE A 65 -21.44 -9.36 12.01
N PRO A 66 -21.20 -10.28 11.06
CA PRO A 66 -22.23 -11.18 10.57
C PRO A 66 -22.62 -12.22 11.63
N LEU A 67 -23.93 -12.44 11.81
CA LEU A 67 -24.47 -13.47 12.70
C LEU A 67 -25.14 -14.56 11.87
N GLY A 68 -24.33 -15.39 11.22
CA GLY A 68 -24.83 -16.39 10.24
C GLY A 68 -25.32 -15.77 8.93
N THR A 69 -25.06 -14.48 8.70
CA THR A 69 -25.59 -13.67 7.59
C THR A 69 -24.49 -13.06 6.73
N LEU A 70 -23.35 -13.77 6.55
CA LEU A 70 -22.18 -13.24 5.85
C LEU A 70 -22.52 -12.69 4.46
N LYS A 71 -23.37 -13.38 3.70
CA LYS A 71 -23.76 -12.97 2.34
C LYS A 71 -24.51 -11.64 2.35
N GLU A 72 -25.45 -11.48 3.27
CA GLU A 72 -26.25 -10.26 3.46
C GLU A 72 -25.37 -9.12 4.01
N SER A 73 -24.50 -9.41 4.96
CA SER A 73 -23.53 -8.46 5.52
C SER A 73 -22.57 -7.91 4.46
N LEU A 74 -22.09 -8.77 3.54
CA LEU A 74 -21.25 -8.33 2.43
C LEU A 74 -22.01 -7.47 1.42
N LYS A 75 -23.27 -7.81 1.12
CA LYS A 75 -24.14 -6.97 0.28
C LYS A 75 -24.33 -5.58 0.92
N LEU A 76 -24.69 -5.53 2.21
CA LEU A 76 -24.82 -4.27 2.95
C LEU A 76 -23.52 -3.47 2.94
N ALA A 77 -22.38 -4.10 3.21
CA ALA A 77 -21.08 -3.44 3.17
C ALA A 77 -20.80 -2.85 1.79
N GLN A 78 -21.14 -3.55 0.71
CA GLN A 78 -20.98 -3.04 -0.65
C GLN A 78 -21.88 -1.83 -0.90
N GLU A 79 -23.13 -1.84 -0.46
CA GLU A 79 -24.04 -0.69 -0.60
C GLU A 79 -23.53 0.54 0.16
N LEU A 80 -23.02 0.35 1.38
CA LEU A 80 -22.44 1.42 2.19
C LEU A 80 -21.15 1.97 1.56
N ARG A 81 -20.28 1.10 1.05
CA ARG A 81 -19.06 1.50 0.33
C ARG A 81 -19.35 2.27 -0.96
N ARG A 82 -20.43 1.93 -1.69
CA ARG A 82 -20.89 2.73 -2.86
C ARG A 82 -21.32 4.15 -2.47
N LYS A 83 -21.72 4.36 -1.21
CA LYS A 83 -22.03 5.69 -0.64
C LYS A 83 -20.78 6.36 -0.03
N SER A 84 -19.58 5.88 -0.39
CA SER A 84 -18.30 6.37 0.10
C SER A 84 -18.08 6.23 1.61
N LEU A 85 -18.80 5.32 2.28
CA LEU A 85 -18.57 4.99 3.69
C LEU A 85 -17.49 3.93 3.82
N ARG A 86 -16.63 4.08 4.82
CA ARG A 86 -15.56 3.14 5.15
C ARG A 86 -16.14 2.04 6.03
N VAL A 87 -16.29 0.87 5.43
CA VAL A 87 -16.93 -0.28 6.09
C VAL A 87 -16.04 -1.49 6.03
N GLU A 88 -15.84 -2.12 7.18
CA GLU A 88 -15.20 -3.42 7.32
C GLU A 88 -16.21 -4.47 7.81
N VAL A 89 -15.98 -5.73 7.44
CA VAL A 89 -16.83 -6.85 7.81
C VAL A 89 -15.95 -7.88 8.51
N ASP A 90 -16.36 -8.31 9.69
CA ASP A 90 -15.69 -9.38 10.40
C ASP A 90 -15.87 -10.71 9.65
N ILE A 91 -14.75 -11.25 9.16
CA ILE A 91 -14.69 -12.56 8.48
C ILE A 91 -14.11 -13.66 9.38
N SER A 92 -13.67 -13.32 10.59
CA SER A 92 -12.96 -14.24 11.49
C SER A 92 -13.85 -15.31 12.11
N GLY A 93 -15.18 -15.12 12.07
CA GLY A 93 -16.16 -16.06 12.61
C GLY A 93 -16.13 -16.20 14.14
N VAL A 94 -15.42 -15.30 14.82
CA VAL A 94 -15.30 -15.32 16.28
C VAL A 94 -16.59 -14.76 16.91
N SER A 95 -16.97 -15.27 18.09
CA SER A 95 -18.14 -14.77 18.83
C SER A 95 -18.07 -13.25 19.01
N VAL A 96 -19.21 -12.57 18.93
CA VAL A 96 -19.35 -11.10 19.04
C VAL A 96 -18.53 -10.48 20.16
N LYS A 97 -18.38 -11.18 21.29
CA LYS A 97 -17.63 -10.73 22.47
C LYS A 97 -16.14 -10.47 22.20
N ASN A 98 -15.56 -11.11 21.18
CA ASN A 98 -14.13 -11.02 20.86
C ASN A 98 -13.87 -10.29 19.53
N SER A 99 -14.94 -9.88 18.82
CA SER A 99 -14.81 -9.16 17.57
C SER A 99 -14.53 -7.69 17.87
N THR A 100 -13.31 -7.26 17.58
CA THR A 100 -12.88 -5.87 17.76
C THR A 100 -12.41 -5.32 16.42
N PRO A 101 -12.84 -4.13 15.99
CA PRO A 101 -12.24 -3.50 14.83
C PRO A 101 -10.74 -3.32 15.05
N ILE A 102 -9.94 -3.65 14.04
CA ILE A 102 -8.49 -3.46 14.09
C ILE A 102 -8.23 -1.96 13.92
N ASN A 103 -7.97 -1.27 15.01
CA ASN A 103 -7.46 0.10 14.96
C ASN A 103 -5.95 0.03 14.71
N HIS A 104 -5.51 0.52 13.54
CA HIS A 104 -4.10 0.74 13.22
C HIS A 104 -3.69 2.18 13.50
#